data_AF-A0A7Y2VFM1-F1
#
_entry.id   AF-A0A7Y2VFM1-F1
#
_cell.length_a   1.000
_cell.length_b   1.000
_cell.length_c   1.000
_cell.angle_alpha   90.00
_cell.angle_beta   90.00
_cell.angle_gamma   90.00
#
_symmetry.space_group_name_H-M   'P 1'
#
loop_
_entity.id
_entity.type
_entity.pdbx_description
1 polymer ?
#
loop_
_entity_poly.entity_id
_entity_poly.type
_entity_poly.pdbx_seq_one_letter_code
_entity_poly.pdbx_strand_id
1 'polypeptide(L)'
;MFENKENSRTSLQDIGEFGLIDHLTRHFKINQPTTIRGVGDDAAVLRFKDEDTIVTTDLLVEGVHFDLGYMPLKHLGYKAVMVNLSDVYAMNAQATQITVSIAISNRFPLEALEELYSGIALACELYQVDLVGGDTTSSTKGMLICVTAIGTAKKEEVVYRSGAKPNDLLVVTGDLGGAYLGLQVLKREQEVF
;
A
#
# COMPACT_ATOMS: atom_id res chain seq x y z
N MET A 1 17.35 -40.46 -5.56
CA MET A 1 16.41 -39.86 -4.60
C MET A 1 17.27 -39.04 -3.65
N PHE A 2 17.38 -37.73 -3.83
CA PHE A 2 18.25 -36.91 -3.00
C PHE A 2 17.54 -36.68 -1.66
N GLU A 3 18.07 -37.27 -0.58
CA GLU A 3 17.64 -36.98 0.78
C GLU A 3 18.07 -35.56 1.15
N ASN A 4 17.12 -34.64 1.21
CA ASN A 4 17.35 -33.33 1.85
C ASN A 4 17.50 -33.53 3.36
N LYS A 5 18.74 -33.73 3.80
CA LYS A 5 19.13 -33.98 5.19
C LYS A 5 19.35 -32.72 6.04
N GLU A 6 19.00 -31.55 5.53
CA GLU A 6 18.95 -30.30 6.30
C GLU A 6 17.64 -29.57 6.00
N ASN A 7 16.59 -29.88 6.76
CA ASN A 7 15.27 -29.27 6.60
C ASN A 7 14.95 -28.37 7.82
N SER A 8 15.93 -27.65 8.36
CA SER A 8 15.61 -26.52 9.23
C SER A 8 15.11 -25.38 8.35
N ARG A 9 13.80 -25.32 8.12
CA ARG A 9 13.17 -24.18 7.47
C ARG A 9 13.14 -23.03 8.46
N THR A 10 13.72 -21.88 8.10
CA THR A 10 13.62 -20.66 8.90
C THR A 10 12.18 -20.16 8.88
N SER A 11 11.60 -19.91 10.06
CA SER A 11 10.27 -19.31 10.14
C SER A 11 10.33 -17.84 9.71
N LEU A 12 9.34 -17.37 8.94
CA LEU A 12 9.24 -15.95 8.60
C LEU A 12 9.02 -15.08 9.84
N GLN A 13 8.41 -15.64 10.89
CA GLN A 13 8.22 -14.94 12.17
C GLN A 13 9.55 -14.57 12.82
N ASP A 14 10.58 -15.41 12.68
CA ASP A 14 11.91 -15.17 13.27
C ASP A 14 12.67 -14.05 12.55
N ILE A 15 12.35 -13.82 11.27
CA ILE A 15 12.99 -12.81 10.42
C ILE A 15 12.27 -11.46 10.55
N GLY A 16 10.93 -11.49 10.70
CA GLY A 16 10.09 -10.31 10.67
C GLY A 16 9.99 -9.68 9.28
N GLU A 17 9.10 -8.69 9.14
CA GLU A 17 8.79 -8.04 7.86
C GLU A 17 10.01 -7.35 7.25
N PHE A 18 10.64 -6.42 7.97
CA PHE A 18 11.79 -5.67 7.45
C PHE A 18 12.98 -6.57 7.13
N GLY A 19 13.25 -7.58 7.96
CA GLY A 19 14.30 -8.56 7.70
C GLY A 19 13.99 -9.39 6.46
N LEU A 20 12.72 -9.73 6.21
CA LEU A 20 12.30 -10.47 5.02
C LEU A 20 12.45 -9.62 3.76
N ILE A 21 12.05 -8.34 3.81
CA ILE A 21 12.21 -7.40 2.69
C ILE A 21 13.71 -7.26 2.35
N ASP A 22 14.57 -7.01 3.33
CA ASP A 22 16.02 -6.93 3.12
C ASP A 22 16.57 -8.23 2.51
N HIS A 23 16.20 -9.38 3.08
CA HIS A 23 16.66 -10.68 2.59
C HIS A 23 16.25 -10.95 1.14
N LEU A 24 15.00 -10.64 0.77
CA LEU A 24 14.49 -10.86 -0.57
C LEU A 24 15.06 -9.85 -1.57
N THR A 25 15.34 -8.62 -1.15
CA THR A 25 15.68 -7.54 -2.08
C THR A 25 17.19 -7.28 -2.22
N ARG A 26 18.03 -7.75 -1.28
CA ARG A 26 19.50 -7.50 -1.24
C ARG A 26 20.29 -7.88 -2.50
N HIS A 27 19.77 -8.76 -3.35
CA HIS A 27 20.46 -9.22 -4.56
C HIS A 27 20.01 -8.50 -5.85
N PHE A 28 18.97 -7.67 -5.77
CA PHE A 28 18.48 -6.90 -6.91
C PHE A 28 19.32 -5.65 -7.11
N LYS A 29 20.12 -5.63 -8.18
CA LYS A 29 20.94 -4.47 -8.55
C LYS A 29 20.15 -3.53 -9.45
N ILE A 30 20.30 -2.23 -9.22
CA ILE A 30 19.77 -1.21 -10.12
C ILE A 30 20.67 -1.15 -11.35
N ASN A 31 20.10 -1.48 -12.52
CA ASN A 31 20.78 -1.40 -13.82
C ASN A 31 20.25 -0.25 -14.70
N GLN A 32 19.03 0.21 -14.44
CA GLN A 32 18.39 1.24 -15.24
C GLN A 32 18.80 2.63 -14.72
N PRO A 33 19.42 3.49 -15.54
CA PRO A 33 19.82 4.84 -15.12
C PRO A 33 18.66 5.72 -14.69
N THR A 34 17.45 5.40 -15.15
CA THR A 34 16.21 6.09 -14.77
C THR A 34 15.77 5.74 -13.35
N THR A 35 16.33 4.72 -12.68
CA THR A 35 15.96 4.40 -11.30
C THR A 35 16.84 5.19 -10.33
N ILE A 36 16.26 6.20 -9.68
CA ILE A 36 16.95 7.07 -8.71
C ILE A 36 16.91 6.46 -7.30
N ARG A 37 15.77 5.87 -6.93
CA ARG A 37 15.57 5.20 -5.65
C ARG A 37 14.76 3.92 -5.87
N GLY A 38 15.29 2.79 -5.40
CA GLY A 38 14.60 1.49 -5.37
C GLY A 38 13.99 1.21 -4.01
N VAL A 39 14.01 -0.06 -3.59
CA VAL A 39 13.50 -0.52 -2.29
C VAL A 39 14.18 0.21 -1.12
N GLY A 40 13.41 0.59 -0.11
CA GLY A 40 13.93 1.12 1.17
C GLY A 40 13.47 2.53 1.56
N ASP A 41 12.52 3.11 0.82
CA ASP A 41 11.77 4.33 1.18
C ASP A 41 10.26 4.07 1.09
N ASP A 42 9.44 5.09 1.33
CA ASP A 42 7.97 5.03 1.15
C ASP A 42 7.57 4.69 -0.30
N ALA A 43 8.34 5.13 -1.29
CA ALA A 43 8.09 4.82 -2.69
C ALA A 43 9.39 4.78 -3.52
N ALA A 44 9.32 4.13 -4.68
CA ALA A 44 10.38 4.17 -5.67
C ALA A 44 10.39 5.51 -6.41
N VAL A 45 11.57 5.97 -6.82
CA VAL A 45 11.75 7.22 -7.58
C VAL A 45 12.38 6.89 -8.93
N LEU A 46 11.67 7.21 -10.01
CA LEU A 46 12.07 7.01 -11.39
C LEU A 46 12.21 8.36 -12.09
N ARG A 47 13.22 8.53 -12.94
CA ARG A 47 13.45 9.76 -13.71
C ARG A 47 13.48 9.45 -15.19
N PHE A 48 12.43 9.85 -15.90
CA PHE A 48 12.33 9.69 -17.35
C PHE A 48 12.63 10.99 -18.12
N LYS A 49 12.39 12.15 -17.49
CA LYS A 49 12.63 13.49 -18.06
C LYS A 49 13.07 14.45 -16.94
N ASP A 50 12.51 15.66 -16.92
CA ASP A 50 12.84 16.72 -15.97
C ASP A 50 12.11 16.58 -14.62
N GLU A 51 11.13 15.67 -14.53
CA GLU A 51 10.40 15.35 -13.31
C GLU A 51 10.67 13.92 -12.85
N ASP A 52 10.60 13.73 -11.54
CA ASP A 52 10.66 12.43 -10.89
C ASP A 52 9.26 11.84 -10.79
N THR A 53 9.12 10.59 -11.20
CA THR A 53 7.94 9.76 -11.04
C THR A 53 8.08 8.92 -9.77
N ILE A 54 7.10 9.05 -8.89
CA ILE A 54 7.01 8.32 -7.63
C ILE A 54 6.07 7.13 -7.81
N VAL A 55 6.47 5.95 -7.38
CA VAL A 55 5.67 4.73 -7.53
C VAL A 55 5.67 3.94 -6.23
N THR A 56 4.48 3.72 -5.67
CA THR A 56 4.24 2.87 -4.49
C THR A 56 3.14 1.86 -4.76
N THR A 57 3.08 0.79 -3.98
CA THR A 57 2.07 -0.25 -4.09
C THR A 57 1.81 -0.90 -2.74
N ASP A 58 0.57 -0.87 -2.30
CA ASP A 58 0.09 -1.56 -1.11
C ASP A 58 -0.94 -2.65 -1.44
N LEU A 59 -0.89 -3.71 -0.63
CA LEU A 59 -1.82 -4.82 -0.67
C LEU A 59 -2.69 -4.83 0.59
N LEU A 60 -4.00 -4.68 0.42
CA LEU A 60 -5.00 -4.91 1.45
C LEU A 60 -5.56 -6.32 1.32
N VAL A 61 -5.60 -7.02 2.44
CA VAL A 61 -6.00 -8.45 2.53
C VAL A 61 -7.07 -8.58 3.59
N GLU A 62 -8.20 -9.19 3.23
CA GLU A 62 -9.28 -9.54 4.16
C GLU A 62 -8.72 -10.38 5.33
N GLY A 63 -9.10 -10.02 6.56
CA GLY A 63 -8.62 -10.66 7.78
C GLY A 63 -7.24 -10.18 8.27
N VAL A 64 -6.54 -9.34 7.50
CA VAL A 64 -5.28 -8.70 7.91
C VAL A 64 -5.45 -7.19 8.02
N HIS A 65 -5.92 -6.56 6.94
CA HIS A 65 -5.97 -5.10 6.81
C HIS A 65 -7.39 -4.52 6.98
N PHE A 66 -8.40 -5.37 6.82
CA PHE A 66 -9.81 -5.05 7.00
C PHE A 66 -10.59 -6.33 7.30
N ASP A 67 -11.77 -6.18 7.88
CA ASP A 67 -12.75 -7.24 8.10
C ASP A 67 -14.09 -6.77 7.54
N LEU A 68 -14.73 -7.60 6.72
CA LEU A 68 -16.00 -7.26 6.07
C LEU A 68 -17.19 -7.30 7.03
N GLY A 69 -17.02 -7.87 8.23
CA GLY A 69 -18.02 -7.83 9.30
C GLY A 69 -18.22 -6.43 9.86
N TYR A 70 -17.23 -5.54 9.75
CA TYR A 70 -17.31 -4.19 10.33
C TYR A 70 -16.75 -3.06 9.44
N MET A 71 -16.19 -3.35 8.27
CA MET A 71 -15.73 -2.35 7.30
C MET A 71 -16.68 -2.28 6.11
N PRO A 72 -17.52 -1.22 6.00
CA PRO A 72 -18.35 -1.03 4.82
C PRO A 72 -17.51 -0.86 3.55
N LEU A 73 -18.00 -1.38 2.42
CA LEU A 73 -17.22 -1.49 1.19
C LEU A 73 -16.85 -0.13 0.61
N LYS A 74 -17.74 0.86 0.68
CA LYS A 74 -17.40 2.23 0.25
C LYS A 74 -16.22 2.81 1.03
N HIS A 75 -16.17 2.58 2.35
CA HIS A 75 -15.04 3.03 3.18
C HIS A 75 -13.76 2.25 2.86
N LEU A 76 -13.88 0.94 2.59
CA LEU A 76 -12.76 0.11 2.17
C LEU A 76 -12.16 0.60 0.85
N GLY A 77 -13.00 0.95 -0.13
CA GLY A 77 -12.56 1.47 -1.43
C GLY A 77 -11.82 2.80 -1.30
N TYR A 78 -12.36 3.71 -0.49
CA TYR A 78 -11.70 4.98 -0.19
C TYR A 78 -10.35 4.76 0.52
N LYS A 79 -10.31 3.88 1.53
CA LYS A 79 -9.09 3.50 2.25
C LYS A 79 -8.04 2.90 1.30
N ALA A 80 -8.44 2.05 0.36
CA ALA A 80 -7.53 1.39 -0.57
C ALA A 80 -6.73 2.38 -1.43
N VAL A 81 -7.35 3.48 -1.83
CA VAL A 81 -6.66 4.57 -2.52
C VAL A 81 -5.76 5.33 -1.54
N MET A 82 -6.32 5.74 -0.39
CA MET A 82 -5.63 6.64 0.54
C MET A 82 -4.36 6.09 1.16
N VAL A 83 -4.28 4.78 1.42
CA VAL A 83 -3.04 4.19 1.95
C VAL A 83 -1.88 4.40 0.98
N ASN A 84 -2.11 4.26 -0.32
CA ASN A 84 -1.08 4.45 -1.34
C ASN A 84 -0.78 5.92 -1.61
N LEU A 85 -1.80 6.80 -1.61
CA LEU A 85 -1.57 8.23 -1.78
C LEU A 85 -0.74 8.80 -0.63
N SER A 86 -0.91 8.27 0.59
CA SER A 86 -0.15 8.68 1.76
C SER A 86 1.36 8.52 1.56
N ASP A 87 1.81 7.43 0.96
CA ASP A 87 3.23 7.20 0.67
C ASP A 87 3.79 8.21 -0.35
N VAL A 88 3.02 8.52 -1.39
CA VAL A 88 3.40 9.54 -2.39
C VAL A 88 3.53 10.91 -1.71
N TYR A 89 2.57 11.28 -0.86
CA TYR A 89 2.60 12.55 -0.13
C TYR A 89 3.70 12.59 0.93
N ALA A 90 4.04 11.46 1.55
CA ALA A 90 5.16 11.37 2.49
C ALA A 90 6.51 11.70 1.81
N MET A 91 6.61 11.45 0.51
CA MET A 91 7.76 11.82 -0.33
C MET A 91 7.68 13.24 -0.92
N ASN A 92 6.73 14.07 -0.44
CA ASN A 92 6.50 15.44 -0.91
C ASN A 92 6.23 15.51 -2.43
N ALA A 93 5.48 14.53 -2.94
CA ALA A 93 5.10 14.45 -4.34
C ALA A 93 3.59 14.60 -4.53
N GLN A 94 3.17 15.01 -5.72
CA GLN A 94 1.78 15.10 -6.11
C GLN A 94 1.34 13.76 -6.73
N ALA A 95 0.37 13.08 -6.13
CA ALA A 95 -0.23 11.91 -6.76
C ALA A 95 -1.06 12.30 -8.00
N THR A 96 -1.04 11.44 -9.02
CA THR A 96 -1.65 11.72 -10.33
C THR A 96 -2.48 10.56 -10.87
N GLN A 97 -1.99 9.32 -10.78
CA GLN A 97 -2.70 8.15 -11.29
C GLN A 97 -2.66 6.99 -10.31
N ILE A 98 -3.66 6.11 -10.40
CA ILE A 98 -3.66 4.82 -9.71
C ILE A 98 -4.06 3.69 -10.66
N THR A 99 -3.60 2.48 -10.35
CA THR A 99 -4.19 1.24 -10.88
C THR A 99 -4.74 0.41 -9.73
N VAL A 100 -5.87 -0.26 -9.94
CA VAL A 100 -6.52 -1.10 -8.91
C VAL A 100 -6.65 -2.53 -9.42
N SER A 101 -5.94 -3.45 -8.78
CA SER A 101 -6.09 -4.89 -8.99
C SER A 101 -6.88 -5.52 -7.85
N ILE A 102 -7.94 -6.26 -8.17
CA ILE A 102 -8.78 -6.93 -7.18
C ILE A 102 -8.85 -8.43 -7.43
N ALA A 103 -8.70 -9.21 -6.36
CA ALA A 103 -8.97 -10.64 -6.36
C ALA A 103 -10.17 -10.90 -5.44
N ILE A 104 -11.25 -11.45 -5.98
CA ILE A 104 -12.52 -11.58 -5.26
C ILE A 104 -13.22 -12.92 -5.55
N SER A 105 -13.97 -13.42 -4.58
CA SER A 105 -14.79 -14.62 -4.73
C SER A 105 -16.12 -14.29 -5.43
N ASN A 106 -16.67 -15.25 -6.16
CA ASN A 106 -18.02 -15.16 -6.74
C ASN A 106 -19.17 -15.12 -5.70
N ARG A 107 -18.87 -15.19 -4.40
CA ARG A 107 -19.87 -14.97 -3.33
C ARG A 107 -20.36 -13.53 -3.25
N PHE A 108 -19.61 -12.58 -3.81
CA PHE A 108 -19.98 -11.17 -3.77
C PHE A 108 -20.94 -10.84 -4.92
N PRO A 109 -22.05 -10.15 -4.63
CA PRO A 109 -22.92 -9.62 -5.66
C PRO A 109 -22.24 -8.43 -6.37
N LEU A 110 -22.72 -8.08 -7.57
CA LEU A 110 -22.17 -6.95 -8.34
C LEU A 110 -22.23 -5.64 -7.54
N GLU A 111 -23.32 -5.42 -6.83
CA GLU A 111 -23.61 -4.22 -6.04
C GLU A 111 -22.56 -3.99 -4.95
N ALA A 112 -21.97 -5.06 -4.41
CA ALA A 112 -20.86 -4.96 -3.45
C ALA A 112 -19.61 -4.36 -4.09
N LEU A 113 -19.32 -4.72 -5.35
CA LEU A 113 -18.20 -4.15 -6.09
C LEU A 113 -18.50 -2.72 -6.53
N GLU A 114 -19.74 -2.42 -6.92
CA GLU A 114 -20.16 -1.05 -7.21
C GLU A 114 -20.00 -0.16 -5.99
N GLU A 115 -20.36 -0.64 -4.80
CA GLU A 115 -20.16 0.09 -3.55
C GLU A 115 -18.68 0.32 -3.26
N LEU A 116 -17.84 -0.71 -3.40
CA LEU A 116 -16.39 -0.61 -3.26
C LEU A 116 -15.80 0.44 -4.22
N TYR A 117 -16.14 0.35 -5.50
CA TYR A 117 -15.66 1.28 -6.52
C TYR A 117 -16.24 2.69 -6.37
N SER A 118 -17.42 2.85 -5.76
CA SER A 118 -17.93 4.19 -5.39
C SER A 118 -17.04 4.87 -4.35
N GLY A 119 -16.40 4.10 -3.47
CA GLY A 119 -15.40 4.59 -2.52
C GLY A 119 -14.10 4.98 -3.19
N ILE A 120 -13.63 4.16 -4.12
CA ILE A 120 -12.44 4.45 -4.95
C ILE A 120 -12.68 5.72 -5.77
N ALA A 121 -13.81 5.81 -6.46
CA ALA A 121 -14.18 6.97 -7.27
C ALA A 121 -14.24 8.25 -6.43
N LEU A 122 -14.79 8.18 -5.21
CA LEU A 122 -14.81 9.31 -4.28
C LEU A 122 -13.40 9.76 -3.89
N ALA A 123 -12.47 8.83 -3.63
CA ALA A 123 -11.07 9.19 -3.38
C ALA A 123 -10.42 9.81 -4.62
N CYS A 124 -10.60 9.21 -5.79
CA CYS A 124 -10.11 9.77 -7.06
C CYS A 124 -10.59 11.21 -7.29
N GLU A 125 -11.88 11.48 -7.07
CA GLU A 125 -12.46 12.81 -7.21
C GLU A 125 -11.88 13.80 -6.18
N LEU A 126 -11.81 13.43 -4.90
CA LEU A 126 -11.34 14.34 -3.86
C LEU A 126 -9.85 14.69 -3.98
N TYR A 127 -9.02 13.75 -4.42
CA TYR A 127 -7.57 13.93 -4.53
C TYR A 127 -7.10 14.21 -5.96
N GLN A 128 -8.03 14.33 -6.92
CA GLN A 128 -7.76 14.61 -8.33
C GLN A 128 -6.76 13.61 -8.93
N VAL A 129 -6.99 12.31 -8.68
CA VAL A 129 -6.18 11.21 -9.23
C VAL A 129 -7.00 10.33 -10.17
N ASP A 130 -6.41 9.94 -11.29
CA ASP A 130 -7.09 9.13 -12.29
C ASP A 130 -6.91 7.63 -12.02
N LEU A 131 -8.02 6.89 -12.02
CA LEU A 131 -7.97 5.43 -12.14
C LEU A 131 -7.70 5.05 -13.60
N VAL A 132 -6.48 4.57 -13.90
CA VAL A 132 -6.03 4.36 -15.29
C VAL A 132 -5.90 2.89 -15.70
N GLY A 133 -6.17 1.96 -14.79
CA GLY A 133 -6.09 0.54 -15.10
C GLY A 133 -6.20 -0.34 -13.88
N GLY A 134 -5.92 -1.62 -14.08
CA GLY A 134 -6.09 -2.62 -13.05
C GLY A 134 -6.13 -4.04 -13.60
N ASP A 135 -6.42 -4.96 -12.70
CA ASP A 135 -6.72 -6.35 -13.03
C ASP A 135 -7.88 -6.84 -12.16
N THR A 136 -8.63 -7.82 -12.63
CA THR A 136 -9.71 -8.44 -11.86
C THR A 136 -9.64 -9.94 -12.00
N THR A 137 -9.49 -10.63 -10.88
CA THR A 137 -9.35 -12.08 -10.87
C THR A 137 -10.17 -12.75 -9.76
N SER A 138 -10.36 -14.06 -9.89
CA SER A 138 -11.07 -14.85 -8.90
C SER A 138 -10.16 -15.20 -7.72
N SER A 139 -10.68 -15.09 -6.50
CA SER A 139 -10.03 -15.55 -5.27
C SER A 139 -10.85 -16.63 -4.57
N THR A 140 -10.16 -17.66 -4.05
CA THR A 140 -10.77 -18.77 -3.31
C THR A 140 -10.78 -18.57 -1.80
N LYS A 141 -10.06 -17.56 -1.27
CA LYS A 141 -9.81 -17.40 0.17
C LYS A 141 -10.23 -16.06 0.78
N GLY A 142 -10.75 -15.13 -0.02
CA GLY A 142 -11.19 -13.81 0.46
C GLY A 142 -10.93 -12.71 -0.56
N MET A 143 -11.20 -11.47 -0.17
CA MET A 143 -10.96 -10.28 -0.97
C MET A 143 -9.51 -9.79 -0.78
N LEU A 144 -8.83 -9.53 -1.89
CA LEU A 144 -7.54 -8.84 -1.93
C LEU A 144 -7.67 -7.61 -2.82
N ILE A 145 -7.15 -6.48 -2.37
CA ILE A 145 -7.13 -5.23 -3.12
C ILE A 145 -5.67 -4.77 -3.16
N CYS A 146 -5.10 -4.71 -4.35
CA CYS A 146 -3.78 -4.18 -4.61
C CYS A 146 -3.94 -2.88 -5.38
N VAL A 147 -3.38 -1.80 -4.86
CA VAL A 147 -3.41 -0.51 -5.54
C VAL A 147 -1.98 -0.08 -5.76
N THR A 148 -1.69 0.44 -6.95
CA THR A 148 -0.42 1.12 -7.25
C THR A 148 -0.75 2.58 -7.44
N ALA A 149 -0.06 3.47 -6.72
CA ALA A 149 -0.15 4.91 -6.95
C ALA A 149 1.10 5.42 -7.67
N ILE A 150 0.86 6.35 -8.57
CA ILE A 150 1.86 7.07 -9.35
C ILE A 150 1.72 8.55 -9.00
N GLY A 151 2.84 9.20 -8.73
CA GLY A 151 2.91 10.64 -8.54
C GLY A 151 4.09 11.27 -9.26
N THR A 152 4.15 12.59 -9.21
CA THR A 152 5.23 13.39 -9.78
C THR A 152 5.75 14.42 -8.78
N ALA A 153 7.04 14.72 -8.87
CA ALA A 153 7.69 15.77 -8.11
C ALA A 153 8.88 16.33 -8.89
N LYS A 154 9.25 17.59 -8.59
CA LYS A 154 10.56 18.07 -9.02
C LYS A 154 11.64 17.35 -8.22
N LYS A 155 12.78 17.11 -8.85
CA LYS A 155 13.93 16.42 -8.24
C LYS A 155 14.32 17.00 -6.87
N GLU A 156 14.32 18.33 -6.76
CA GLU A 156 14.71 19.07 -5.55
C GLU A 156 13.63 19.07 -4.46
N GLU A 157 12.41 18.66 -4.78
CA GLU A 157 11.27 18.61 -3.85
C GLU A 157 11.08 17.23 -3.22
N VAL A 158 11.61 16.16 -3.83
CA VAL A 158 11.51 14.79 -3.30
C VAL A 158 12.21 14.68 -1.95
N VAL A 159 11.49 14.20 -0.94
CA VAL A 159 12.05 13.91 0.38
C VAL A 159 12.25 12.41 0.60
N TYR A 160 13.28 12.06 1.36
CA TYR A 160 13.67 10.68 1.65
C TYR A 160 13.79 10.48 3.16
N ARG A 161 13.56 9.26 3.65
CA ARG A 161 13.76 8.89 5.06
C ARG A 161 15.20 9.13 5.57
N SER A 162 16.19 9.18 4.67
CA SER A 162 17.61 9.36 5.00
C SER A 162 18.08 10.81 5.14
N GLY A 163 17.17 11.80 5.02
CA GLY A 163 17.53 13.22 5.00
C GLY A 163 17.75 13.89 6.36
N ALA A 164 17.36 13.24 7.47
CA ALA A 164 17.37 13.82 8.81
C ALA A 164 18.80 14.10 9.33
N LYS A 165 18.97 15.23 10.02
CA LYS A 165 20.24 15.70 10.61
C LYS A 165 20.13 15.92 12.12
N PRO A 166 21.26 15.91 12.85
CA PRO A 166 21.26 16.29 14.25
C PRO A 166 20.65 17.69 14.45
N ASN A 167 19.79 17.79 15.46
CA ASN A 167 19.02 18.99 15.83
C ASN A 167 17.82 19.32 14.91
N ASP A 168 17.48 18.47 13.94
CA ASP A 168 16.19 18.57 13.26
C ASP A 168 15.03 18.32 14.25
N LEU A 169 13.91 19.01 14.03
CA LEU A 169 12.69 18.77 14.80
C LEU A 169 11.96 17.54 14.28
N LEU A 170 11.52 16.68 15.20
CA LEU A 170 10.55 15.64 14.88
C LEU A 170 9.14 16.21 15.04
N VAL A 171 8.42 16.29 13.93
CA VAL A 171 7.05 16.81 13.87
C VAL A 171 6.11 15.74 13.32
N VAL A 172 4.85 15.80 13.73
CA VAL A 172 3.79 14.91 13.27
C VAL A 172 2.58 15.74 12.86
N THR A 173 1.80 15.24 11.91
CA THR A 173 0.56 15.87 11.45
C THR A 173 -0.66 15.07 11.95
N GLY A 174 -1.77 15.76 12.18
CA GLY A 174 -3.03 15.13 12.60
C GLY A 174 -2.99 14.48 13.98
N ASP A 175 -3.97 13.61 14.22
CA ASP A 175 -4.13 12.89 15.49
C ASP A 175 -3.51 11.50 15.45
N LEU A 176 -2.72 11.15 16.47
CA LEU A 176 -2.12 9.83 16.61
C LEU A 176 -3.01 8.90 17.45
N GLY A 177 -3.10 7.64 17.04
CA GLY A 177 -3.82 6.59 17.79
C GLY A 177 -5.32 6.44 17.46
N GLY A 178 -5.91 7.36 16.69
CA GLY A 178 -7.33 7.29 16.31
C GLY A 178 -7.70 6.01 15.56
N ALA A 179 -6.87 5.58 14.60
CA ALA A 179 -7.09 4.34 13.87
C ALA A 179 -7.05 3.09 14.77
N TYR A 180 -6.14 3.06 15.75
CA TYR A 180 -6.05 1.96 16.70
C TYR A 180 -7.26 1.92 17.63
N LEU A 181 -7.67 3.06 18.18
CA LEU A 181 -8.86 3.15 19.02
C LEU A 181 -10.12 2.72 18.26
N GLY A 182 -10.29 3.18 17.02
CA GLY A 182 -11.39 2.75 16.15
C GLY A 182 -11.41 1.24 15.94
N LEU A 183 -10.24 0.63 15.68
CA LEU A 183 -10.13 -0.82 15.56
C LEU A 183 -10.54 -1.55 16.85
N GLN A 184 -10.15 -1.05 18.02
CA GLN A 184 -10.54 -1.66 19.31
C GLN A 184 -12.05 -1.63 19.51
N VAL A 185 -12.71 -0.53 19.13
CA VAL A 185 -14.17 -0.42 19.19
C VAL A 185 -14.83 -1.42 18.25
N LEU A 186 -14.39 -1.49 16.98
CA LEU A 186 -14.96 -2.41 15.99
C LEU A 186 -14.81 -3.88 16.39
N LYS A 187 -13.64 -4.26 16.92
CA LYS A 187 -13.39 -5.62 17.43
C LYS A 187 -14.26 -5.96 18.64
N ARG A 188 -14.42 -5.01 19.57
CA ARG A 188 -15.27 -5.20 20.74
C ARG A 188 -16.73 -5.44 20.33
N GLU A 189 -17.25 -4.65 19.40
CA GLU A 189 -18.63 -4.83 18.92
C GLU A 189 -18.78 -6.19 18.21
N GLN A 190 -17.79 -6.61 17.42
CA GLN A 190 -17.78 -7.93 16.77
C GLN A 190 -17.76 -9.12 17.76
N GLU A 191 -17.15 -8.97 18.94
CA GLU A 191 -17.16 -10.02 19.97
C GLU A 191 -18.49 -10.11 20.73
N VAL A 192 -19.24 -9.01 20.77
CA VAL A 192 -20.51 -8.90 21.52
C VAL A 192 -21.71 -9.39 20.72
N PHE A 193 -21.65 -9.33 19.38
CA PHE A 193 -22.72 -9.71 18.45
C PHE A 193 -22.40 -10.96 17.63
#